data_AF-A0A5D2EV60-F1
#
_entry.id   AF-A0A5D2EV60-F1
#
_cell.length_a   1.000
_cell.length_b   1.000
_cell.length_c   1.000
_cell.angle_alpha   90.00
_cell.angle_beta   90.00
_cell.angle_gamma   90.00
#
_symmetry.space_group_name_H-M   'P 1'
#
loop_
_entity.id
_entity.type
_entity.pdbx_description
1 polymer ?
#
loop_
_entity_poly.entity_id
_entity_poly.type
_entity_poly.pdbx_seq_one_letter_code
_entity_poly.pdbx_strand_id
1 'polypeptide(L)'
;MFEVATEPNLHPLRSFADFHLGIFHQHQQKRQICVLQLWWVLSVEIRVFLGINYQFSCIIILSCILQLSVEISLVWNIGLVEAKVPCNLLVECFTCGVVYNLSYVLHTAGRYLVKRFRKAQCPIVERLTNSLMMHGRNNGKKLMAVRIVKHAMEIIYLLTDQNPIQVIVDAIINSGPREDATRIGSAGVVRRQAVDISPLRRVNQAIYLLTTGNRESAFRNIKTIAECLADELINAAKGSSNSYAIKKKDEIERVAKANR
;
A
#
# COMPACT_ATOMS: atom_id res chain seq x y z
N MET A 1 -8.70 -40.56 10.91
CA MET A 1 -7.32 -40.84 10.48
C MET A 1 -6.80 -39.56 9.84
N PHE A 2 -6.36 -38.61 10.67
CA PHE A 2 -5.71 -37.38 10.22
C PHE A 2 -4.22 -37.65 10.22
N GLU A 3 -3.64 -37.78 9.04
CA GLU A 3 -2.21 -38.01 8.89
C GLU A 3 -1.51 -36.66 8.92
N VAL A 4 -0.86 -36.40 10.05
CA VAL A 4 0.04 -35.27 10.29
C VAL A 4 1.24 -35.46 9.37
N ALA A 5 1.31 -34.69 8.29
CA ALA A 5 2.50 -34.64 7.45
C ALA A 5 3.61 -33.91 8.21
N THR A 6 4.56 -34.71 8.67
CA THR A 6 5.82 -34.40 9.34
C THR A 6 6.71 -33.46 8.55
N GLU A 7 7.30 -32.47 9.24
CA GLU A 7 8.46 -31.72 8.78
C GLU A 7 9.66 -32.64 8.51
N PRO A 8 10.52 -32.31 7.53
CA PRO A 8 11.93 -32.57 7.76
C PRO A 8 12.85 -31.41 7.35
N ASN A 9 13.87 -31.22 8.19
CA ASN A 9 15.20 -30.64 7.94
C ASN A 9 15.38 -29.13 8.21
N LEU A 10 15.40 -28.78 9.50
CA LEU A 10 16.22 -27.70 10.02
C LEU A 10 17.70 -28.13 10.01
N HIS A 11 18.54 -27.45 9.21
CA HIS A 11 19.96 -27.34 9.51
C HIS A 11 20.21 -26.05 10.30
N PRO A 12 20.99 -26.10 11.40
CA PRO A 12 21.33 -24.94 12.20
C PRO A 12 22.55 -24.20 11.60
N LEU A 13 22.80 -22.99 12.11
CA LEU A 13 24.03 -22.17 11.99
C LEU A 13 24.05 -21.09 10.90
N ARG A 14 23.74 -19.84 11.28
CA ARG A 14 24.71 -18.81 11.68
C ARG A 14 23.95 -17.49 11.93
N SER A 15 24.40 -16.74 12.93
CA SER A 15 23.86 -15.44 13.36
C SER A 15 23.52 -14.52 12.17
N PHE A 16 22.23 -14.34 11.92
CA PHE A 16 21.68 -13.56 10.81
C PHE A 16 21.90 -12.04 10.96
N ALA A 17 22.41 -11.60 12.13
CA ALA A 17 22.82 -10.22 12.40
C ALA A 17 23.91 -9.74 11.41
N ASP A 18 24.77 -10.66 10.93
CA ASP A 18 25.88 -10.31 10.03
C ASP A 18 25.45 -10.12 8.57
N PHE A 19 24.33 -10.73 8.16
CA PHE A 19 23.81 -10.61 6.79
C PHE A 19 23.02 -9.30 6.59
N HIS A 20 22.40 -8.80 7.65
CA HIS A 20 21.63 -7.54 7.65
C HIS A 20 22.52 -6.30 7.55
N LEU A 21 23.71 -6.33 8.16
CA LEU A 21 24.71 -5.27 8.00
C LEU A 21 25.23 -5.22 6.55
N GLY A 22 25.45 -6.35 5.89
CA GLY A 22 26.02 -6.39 4.53
C GLY A 22 25.14 -5.78 3.43
N ILE A 23 23.82 -5.98 3.49
CA ILE A 23 22.89 -5.47 2.46
C ILE A 23 22.55 -3.99 2.68
N PHE A 24 22.46 -3.56 3.95
CA PHE A 24 22.29 -2.14 4.29
C PHE A 24 23.54 -1.32 3.89
N HIS A 25 24.73 -1.91 4.03
CA HIS A 25 25.99 -1.30 3.59
C HIS A 25 26.10 -1.18 2.05
N GLN A 26 25.58 -2.16 1.29
CA GLN A 26 25.56 -2.09 -0.18
C GLN A 26 24.59 -1.03 -0.75
N HIS A 27 23.45 -0.81 -0.08
CA HIS A 27 22.46 0.18 -0.53
C HIS A 27 22.88 1.63 -0.19
N GLN A 28 23.63 1.82 0.90
CA GLN A 28 24.30 3.08 1.23
C GLN A 28 25.48 3.36 0.28
N GLN A 29 26.28 2.34 -0.09
CA GLN A 29 27.39 2.49 -1.04
C GLN A 29 26.93 2.93 -2.44
N LYS A 30 25.82 2.39 -2.96
CA LYS A 30 25.33 2.81 -4.30
C LYS A 30 24.81 4.25 -4.33
N ARG A 31 24.28 4.78 -3.20
CA ARG A 31 23.95 6.20 -3.07
C ARG A 31 25.20 7.07 -2.94
N GLN A 32 26.21 6.63 -2.17
CA GLN A 32 27.49 7.34 -2.09
C GLN A 32 28.23 7.39 -3.44
N ILE A 33 28.27 6.31 -4.22
CA ILE A 33 28.99 6.27 -5.51
C ILE A 33 28.34 7.18 -6.57
N CYS A 34 27.01 7.24 -6.63
CA CYS A 34 26.31 8.10 -7.60
C CYS A 34 26.46 9.59 -7.25
N VAL A 35 26.40 9.93 -5.96
CA VAL A 35 26.64 11.31 -5.49
C VAL A 35 28.11 11.68 -5.68
N LEU A 36 29.07 10.77 -5.41
CA LEU A 36 30.51 10.99 -5.66
C LEU A 36 30.83 11.18 -7.16
N GLN A 37 30.16 10.46 -8.08
CA GLN A 37 30.39 10.63 -9.52
C GLN A 37 29.84 11.95 -10.07
N LEU A 38 28.65 12.38 -9.63
CA LEU A 38 28.15 13.73 -9.97
C LEU A 38 28.99 14.83 -9.29
N TRP A 39 29.51 14.58 -8.09
CA TRP A 39 30.38 15.51 -7.37
C TRP A 39 31.76 15.64 -8.01
N TRP A 40 32.28 14.57 -8.65
CA TRP A 40 33.53 14.63 -9.43
C TRP A 40 33.35 15.44 -10.73
N VAL A 41 32.24 15.24 -11.44
CA VAL A 41 31.95 16.00 -12.68
C VAL A 41 31.73 17.48 -12.37
N LEU A 42 30.94 17.82 -11.34
CA LEU A 42 30.76 19.22 -10.94
C LEU A 42 32.03 19.87 -10.35
N SER A 43 32.86 19.11 -9.62
CA SER A 43 34.11 19.66 -9.05
C SER A 43 35.18 19.91 -10.10
N VAL A 44 35.16 19.19 -11.24
CA VAL A 44 36.08 19.41 -12.35
C VAL A 44 35.67 20.66 -13.16
N GLU A 45 34.38 20.93 -13.34
CA GLU A 45 33.90 22.13 -14.04
C GLU A 45 34.06 23.42 -13.21
N ILE A 46 33.89 23.36 -11.89
CA ILE A 46 34.03 24.55 -11.02
C ILE A 46 35.51 24.94 -10.79
N ARG A 47 36.46 24.01 -10.96
CA ARG A 47 37.90 24.27 -10.82
C ARG A 47 38.48 25.22 -11.86
N VAL A 48 37.84 25.35 -13.03
CA VAL A 48 38.35 26.18 -14.13
C VAL A 48 37.93 27.65 -13.98
N PHE A 49 36.88 27.97 -13.21
CA PHE A 49 36.23 29.28 -13.28
C PHE A 49 36.63 30.29 -12.18
N LEU A 50 37.13 29.85 -11.01
CA LEU A 50 37.37 30.75 -9.87
C LEU A 50 38.70 30.42 -9.18
N GLY A 51 39.78 31.04 -9.64
CA GLY A 51 41.10 30.98 -9.01
C GLY A 51 41.15 31.76 -7.69
N ILE A 52 40.60 31.19 -6.60
CA ILE A 52 40.62 31.80 -5.26
C ILE A 52 40.95 30.74 -4.20
N ASN A 53 41.81 31.14 -3.26
CA ASN A 53 42.45 30.33 -2.22
C ASN A 53 41.48 29.46 -1.37
N TYR A 54 41.86 28.19 -1.29
CA TYR A 54 41.18 27.08 -0.65
C TYR A 54 41.47 27.06 0.86
N GLN A 55 40.51 27.39 1.72
CA GLN A 55 40.37 26.68 3.00
C GLN A 55 39.03 26.96 3.70
N PHE A 56 38.49 28.17 3.56
CA PHE A 56 37.30 28.60 4.35
C PHE A 56 35.96 28.57 3.59
N SER A 57 35.97 28.58 2.26
CA SER A 57 34.75 28.60 1.43
C SER A 57 34.14 27.20 1.22
N CYS A 58 34.95 26.14 1.24
CA CYS A 58 34.45 24.78 1.01
C CYS A 58 33.55 24.27 2.15
N ILE A 59 33.82 24.61 3.41
CA ILE A 59 33.04 24.10 4.55
C ILE A 59 31.61 24.66 4.53
N ILE A 60 31.44 25.94 4.22
CA ILE A 60 30.12 26.61 4.22
C ILE A 60 29.26 26.13 3.04
N ILE A 61 29.88 25.93 1.86
CA ILE A 61 29.18 25.42 0.67
C ILE A 61 28.82 23.94 0.86
N LEU A 62 29.70 23.13 1.47
CA LEU A 62 29.40 21.72 1.75
C LEU A 62 28.32 21.56 2.82
N SER A 63 28.31 22.39 3.87
CA SER A 63 27.25 22.39 4.87
C SER A 63 25.91 22.84 4.28
N CYS A 64 25.90 23.84 3.39
CA CYS A 64 24.68 24.36 2.77
C CYS A 64 24.07 23.36 1.76
N ILE A 65 24.91 22.64 1.00
CA ILE A 65 24.46 21.60 0.05
C ILE A 65 24.00 20.34 0.80
N LEU A 66 24.64 19.95 1.91
CA LEU A 66 24.14 18.87 2.76
C LEU A 66 22.81 19.25 3.42
N GLN A 67 22.63 20.50 3.86
CA GLN A 67 21.36 20.97 4.42
C GLN A 67 20.23 20.95 3.37
N LEU A 68 20.48 21.46 2.15
CA LEU A 68 19.48 21.46 1.07
C LEU A 68 19.15 20.04 0.56
N SER A 69 20.12 19.11 0.55
CA SER A 69 19.90 17.74 0.07
C SER A 69 19.09 16.89 1.07
N VAL A 70 19.23 17.18 2.37
CA VAL A 70 18.45 16.54 3.43
C VAL A 70 17.02 17.08 3.44
N GLU A 71 16.79 18.37 3.21
CA GLU A 71 15.44 18.95 3.11
C GLU A 71 14.67 18.47 1.87
N ILE A 72 15.32 18.35 0.71
CA ILE A 72 14.67 17.83 -0.52
C ILE A 72 14.35 16.33 -0.40
N SER A 73 15.15 15.56 0.35
CA SER A 73 14.85 14.16 0.67
C SER A 73 13.73 14.01 1.71
N LEU A 74 13.50 15.02 2.56
CA LEU A 74 12.44 15.02 3.57
C LEU A 74 11.06 15.30 2.98
N VAL A 75 10.96 16.08 1.90
CA VAL A 75 9.67 16.40 1.24
C VAL A 75 9.09 15.21 0.47
N TRP A 76 9.92 14.25 0.03
CA TRP A 76 9.47 13.03 -0.67
C TRP A 76 9.58 11.75 0.17
N ASN A 77 10.13 11.81 1.37
CA ASN A 77 10.02 10.72 2.35
C ASN A 77 8.69 10.86 3.09
N ILE A 78 7.62 10.35 2.47
CA ILE A 78 6.50 9.83 3.26
C ILE A 78 7.14 8.79 4.18
N GLY A 79 7.30 9.17 5.45
CA GLY A 79 8.10 8.45 6.42
C GLY A 79 7.80 6.95 6.39
N LEU A 80 8.88 6.17 6.31
CA LEU A 80 8.91 4.78 6.73
C LEU A 80 8.51 4.73 8.20
N VAL A 81 7.21 4.64 8.46
CA VAL A 81 6.63 4.58 9.80
C VAL A 81 5.65 3.42 9.82
N GLU A 82 5.81 2.56 10.83
CA GLU A 82 5.00 1.39 11.12
C GLU A 82 3.51 1.67 10.95
N ALA A 83 2.89 1.05 9.95
CA ALA A 83 1.44 0.99 9.92
C ALA A 83 0.99 0.06 11.06
N LYS A 84 0.39 0.64 12.10
CA LYS A 84 -0.07 -0.12 13.27
C LYS A 84 -1.43 -0.71 12.91
N VAL A 85 -1.46 -2.02 12.67
CA VAL A 85 -2.71 -2.75 12.36
C VAL A 85 -3.30 -3.26 13.69
N PRO A 86 -4.46 -2.75 14.16
CA PRO A 86 -4.98 -3.06 15.50
C PRO A 86 -5.73 -4.41 15.61
N CYS A 87 -5.75 -5.26 14.58
CA CYS A 87 -6.68 -6.42 14.52
C CYS A 87 -5.99 -7.78 14.37
N ASN A 88 -5.83 -8.52 15.48
CA ASN A 88 -5.20 -9.85 15.56
C ASN A 88 -5.79 -10.93 14.61
N LEU A 89 -7.04 -10.80 14.14
CA LEU A 89 -7.68 -11.78 13.24
C LEU A 89 -7.39 -11.53 11.74
N LEU A 90 -7.04 -10.29 11.39
CA LEU A 90 -6.62 -9.92 10.05
C LEU A 90 -5.12 -10.18 9.87
N VAL A 91 -4.34 -10.10 10.95
CA VAL A 91 -2.89 -10.33 10.98
C VAL A 91 -2.50 -11.55 10.15
N GLU A 92 -3.09 -12.75 10.25
CA GLU A 92 -2.64 -13.91 9.44
C GLU A 92 -2.77 -13.76 7.90
N CYS A 93 -3.71 -12.96 7.39
CA CYS A 93 -3.77 -12.61 5.95
C CYS A 93 -2.96 -11.37 5.59
N PHE A 94 -2.59 -10.56 6.58
CA PHE A 94 -1.72 -9.38 6.46
C PHE A 94 -0.24 -9.69 6.78
N THR A 95 0.07 -10.85 7.40
CA THR A 95 1.38 -11.22 7.98
C THR A 95 1.79 -12.67 7.69
N CYS A 96 1.59 -13.16 6.47
CA CYS A 96 2.57 -14.11 5.92
C CYS A 96 3.80 -13.33 5.42
N GLY A 97 4.53 -12.77 6.39
CA GLY A 97 5.79 -12.05 6.22
C GLY A 97 5.79 -10.68 6.88
N VAL A 98 6.35 -10.58 8.09
CA VAL A 98 6.90 -9.32 8.63
C VAL A 98 8.10 -8.95 7.76
N VAL A 99 7.84 -8.39 6.59
CA VAL A 99 8.71 -7.48 5.84
C VAL A 99 7.72 -6.66 5.02
N TYR A 100 7.55 -5.39 5.38
CA TYR A 100 6.94 -4.41 4.50
C TYR A 100 7.58 -4.61 3.13
N ASN A 101 6.82 -5.09 2.12
CA ASN A 101 7.31 -5.11 0.75
C ASN A 101 7.46 -3.65 0.35
N LEU A 102 8.62 -3.07 0.68
CA LEU A 102 8.95 -1.67 0.47
C LEU A 102 9.24 -1.52 -1.01
N SER A 103 8.18 -1.36 -1.78
CA SER A 103 8.26 -1.09 -3.20
C SER A 103 8.14 0.42 -3.39
N TYR A 104 9.22 1.03 -3.88
CA TYR A 104 9.23 2.46 -4.23
C TYR A 104 8.19 2.79 -5.31
N VAL A 105 7.87 1.81 -6.17
CA VAL A 105 6.87 1.92 -7.22
C VAL A 105 5.73 0.94 -6.96
N LEU A 106 4.49 1.37 -7.21
CA LEU A 106 3.26 0.56 -7.11
C LEU A 106 3.09 -0.49 -8.25
N HIS A 107 4.20 -0.91 -8.86
CA HIS A 107 4.22 -1.81 -10.01
C HIS A 107 5.34 -2.84 -9.85
N THR A 108 4.99 -4.03 -9.36
CA THR A 108 5.97 -5.10 -9.07
C THR A 108 5.99 -6.18 -10.16
N ALA A 109 4.95 -6.25 -11.01
CA ALA A 109 4.76 -7.32 -12.01
C ALA A 109 4.87 -8.75 -11.41
N GLY A 110 4.50 -8.90 -10.14
CA GLY A 110 4.60 -10.17 -9.42
C GLY A 110 3.58 -11.22 -9.88
N ARG A 111 3.99 -12.49 -9.89
CA ARG A 111 3.15 -13.64 -10.26
C ARG A 111 2.30 -14.13 -9.07
N TYR A 112 1.40 -13.28 -8.59
CA TYR A 112 0.60 -13.54 -7.39
C TYR A 112 -0.55 -14.55 -7.56
N LEU A 113 -0.98 -14.81 -8.80
CA LEU A 113 -2.10 -15.70 -9.10
C LEU A 113 -1.72 -17.17 -9.28
N VAL A 114 -0.42 -17.50 -9.35
CA VAL A 114 0.06 -18.86 -9.65
C VAL A 114 -0.32 -19.88 -8.55
N LYS A 115 -0.42 -19.44 -7.29
CA LYS A 115 -0.88 -20.27 -6.17
C LYS A 115 -2.02 -19.57 -5.43
N ARG A 116 -2.97 -20.35 -4.91
CA ARG A 116 -4.22 -19.88 -4.27
C ARG A 116 -4.02 -18.73 -3.26
N PHE A 117 -3.03 -18.83 -2.37
CA PHE A 117 -2.80 -17.84 -1.30
C PHE A 117 -1.67 -16.84 -1.58
N ARG A 118 -0.98 -16.92 -2.73
CA ARG A 118 0.07 -15.94 -3.09
C ARG A 118 -0.48 -14.52 -3.30
N LYS A 119 -1.79 -14.37 -3.51
CA LYS A 119 -2.46 -13.07 -3.56
C LYS A 119 -2.33 -12.27 -2.25
N ALA A 120 -2.18 -12.94 -1.11
CA ALA A 120 -2.01 -12.28 0.19
C ALA A 120 -0.66 -11.54 0.30
N GLN A 121 0.38 -12.05 -0.39
CA GLN A 121 1.73 -11.46 -0.38
C GLN A 121 1.84 -10.20 -1.26
N CYS A 122 0.83 -9.90 -2.08
CA CYS A 122 0.85 -8.72 -2.95
C CYS A 122 0.68 -7.44 -2.11
N PRO A 123 1.50 -6.41 -2.33
CA PRO A 123 1.36 -5.12 -1.67
C PRO A 123 -0.07 -4.57 -1.76
N ILE A 124 -0.61 -4.09 -0.63
CA ILE A 124 -2.02 -3.68 -0.53
C ILE A 124 -2.35 -2.55 -1.51
N VAL A 125 -1.46 -1.57 -1.63
CA VAL A 125 -1.63 -0.44 -2.56
C VAL A 125 -1.57 -0.91 -4.02
N GLU A 126 -0.75 -1.91 -4.34
CA GLU A 126 -0.75 -2.53 -5.66
C GLU A 126 -2.08 -3.28 -5.94
N ARG A 127 -2.67 -3.94 -4.94
CA ARG A 127 -4.01 -4.56 -5.06
C ARG A 127 -5.11 -3.53 -5.30
N LEU A 128 -5.05 -2.39 -4.63
CA LEU A 128 -5.96 -1.26 -4.86
C LEU A 128 -5.82 -0.74 -6.30
N THR A 129 -4.58 -0.54 -6.75
CA THR A 129 -4.25 -0.07 -8.11
C THR A 129 -4.75 -1.05 -9.17
N ASN A 130 -4.54 -2.36 -8.95
CA ASN A 130 -5.04 -3.43 -9.82
C ASN A 130 -6.58 -3.47 -9.87
N SER A 131 -7.26 -3.00 -8.83
CA SER A 131 -8.72 -2.94 -8.81
C SER A 131 -9.26 -1.68 -9.52
N LEU A 132 -8.47 -0.60 -9.61
CA LEU A 132 -8.82 0.64 -10.32
C LEU A 132 -8.73 0.54 -11.86
N MET A 133 -7.94 -0.39 -12.40
CA MET A 133 -7.87 -0.61 -13.86
C MET A 133 -9.03 -1.45 -14.42
N MET A 134 -9.96 -1.90 -13.58
CA MET A 134 -11.11 -2.67 -14.04
C MET A 134 -12.05 -1.81 -14.90
N HIS A 135 -12.82 -2.49 -15.77
CA HIS A 135 -13.77 -2.00 -16.78
C HIS A 135 -13.16 -1.65 -18.15
N GLY A 136 -13.73 -2.26 -19.20
CA GLY A 136 -13.31 -2.26 -20.61
C GLY A 136 -12.26 -1.23 -21.03
N ARG A 137 -12.63 0.06 -21.09
CA ARG A 137 -11.78 1.15 -21.60
C ARG A 137 -10.50 1.40 -20.78
N ASN A 138 -10.48 0.96 -19.52
CA ASN A 138 -9.39 1.15 -18.57
C ASN A 138 -8.56 -0.11 -18.34
N ASN A 139 -8.93 -1.24 -18.96
CA ASN A 139 -8.21 -2.49 -18.83
C ASN A 139 -6.74 -2.33 -19.28
N GLY A 140 -5.81 -2.83 -18.46
CA GLY A 140 -4.37 -2.82 -18.75
C GLY A 140 -3.65 -1.49 -18.51
N LYS A 141 -4.37 -0.38 -18.25
CA LYS A 141 -3.78 0.96 -18.05
C LYS A 141 -3.23 1.14 -16.63
N LYS A 142 -2.25 0.32 -16.23
CA LYS A 142 -1.70 0.34 -14.87
C LYS A 142 -0.94 1.62 -14.54
N LEU A 143 -0.18 2.18 -15.48
CA LEU A 143 0.55 3.44 -15.27
C LEU A 143 -0.39 4.60 -14.94
N MET A 144 -1.55 4.67 -15.58
CA MET A 144 -2.57 5.67 -15.29
C MET A 144 -3.15 5.48 -13.88
N ALA A 145 -3.44 4.24 -13.49
CA ALA A 145 -3.94 3.92 -12.15
C ALA A 145 -2.91 4.27 -11.05
N VAL A 146 -1.61 4.00 -11.28
CA VAL A 146 -0.54 4.37 -10.34
C VAL A 146 -0.50 5.88 -10.11
N ARG A 147 -0.67 6.69 -11.17
CA ARG A 147 -0.72 8.16 -11.05
C ARG A 147 -1.92 8.63 -10.23
N ILE A 148 -3.11 8.05 -10.47
CA ILE A 148 -4.33 8.36 -9.70
C ILE A 148 -4.12 8.08 -8.21
N VAL A 149 -3.53 6.93 -7.87
CA VAL A 149 -3.27 6.56 -6.46
C VAL A 149 -2.22 7.49 -5.85
N LYS A 150 -1.18 7.87 -6.59
CA LYS A 150 -0.17 8.84 -6.11
C LYS A 150 -0.83 10.18 -5.76
N HIS A 151 -1.64 10.73 -6.65
CA HIS A 151 -2.35 11.99 -6.40
C HIS A 151 -3.36 11.89 -5.26
N ALA A 152 -4.06 10.75 -5.13
CA ALA A 152 -4.95 10.53 -3.99
C ALA A 152 -4.19 10.50 -2.65
N MET A 153 -2.99 9.90 -2.61
CA MET A 153 -2.14 9.91 -1.40
C MET A 153 -1.66 11.31 -1.04
N GLU A 154 -1.31 12.13 -2.03
CA GLU A 154 -0.96 13.55 -1.84
C GLU A 154 -2.13 14.32 -1.23
N ILE A 155 -3.35 14.16 -1.76
CA ILE A 155 -4.56 14.80 -1.24
C ILE A 155 -4.88 14.34 0.19
N ILE A 156 -4.76 13.05 0.49
CA ILE A 156 -5.01 12.52 1.84
C ILE A 156 -4.05 13.13 2.85
N TYR A 157 -2.76 13.22 2.51
CA TYR A 157 -1.77 13.82 3.38
C TYR A 157 -2.10 15.29 3.66
N LEU A 158 -2.44 16.07 2.64
CA LEU A 158 -2.80 17.49 2.78
C LEU A 158 -4.06 17.73 3.62
N LEU A 159 -5.02 16.80 3.63
CA LEU A 159 -6.28 16.95 4.36
C LEU A 159 -6.24 16.42 5.79
N THR A 160 -5.38 15.44 6.08
CA THR A 160 -5.42 14.70 7.35
C THR A 160 -4.13 14.81 8.16
N ASP A 161 -3.04 15.26 7.56
CA ASP A 161 -1.68 15.29 8.13
C ASP A 161 -1.20 13.92 8.66
N GLN A 162 -1.87 12.84 8.26
CA GLN A 162 -1.56 11.46 8.64
C GLN A 162 -0.87 10.74 7.48
N ASN A 163 -0.16 9.65 7.80
CA ASN A 163 0.42 8.80 6.77
C ASN A 163 -0.69 8.23 5.87
N PRO A 164 -0.70 8.52 4.56
CA PRO A 164 -1.77 8.09 3.66
C PRO A 164 -1.87 6.57 3.53
N ILE A 165 -0.76 5.84 3.75
CA ILE A 165 -0.75 4.37 3.73
C ILE A 165 -1.57 3.82 4.91
N GLN A 166 -1.45 4.45 6.09
CA GLN A 166 -2.21 4.06 7.27
C GLN A 166 -3.71 4.28 7.04
N VAL A 167 -4.10 5.43 6.48
CA VAL A 167 -5.50 5.73 6.14
C VAL A 167 -6.08 4.70 5.18
N ILE A 168 -5.31 4.25 4.18
CA ILE A 168 -5.75 3.19 3.25
C ILE A 168 -5.98 1.86 3.99
N VAL A 169 -5.08 1.50 4.91
CA VAL A 169 -5.18 0.26 5.68
C VAL A 169 -6.41 0.32 6.59
N ASP A 170 -6.63 1.42 7.30
CA ASP A 170 -7.78 1.62 8.17
C ASP A 170 -9.09 1.61 7.39
N ALA A 171 -9.12 2.26 6.23
CA ALA A 171 -10.27 2.22 5.32
C ALA A 171 -10.63 0.79 4.90
N ILE A 172 -9.64 -0.05 4.57
CA ILE A 172 -9.86 -1.45 4.17
C ILE A 172 -10.36 -2.28 5.35
N ILE A 173 -9.80 -2.09 6.55
CA ILE A 173 -10.22 -2.81 7.75
C ILE A 173 -11.68 -2.48 8.07
N ASN A 174 -12.06 -1.20 7.99
CA ASN A 174 -13.40 -0.74 8.32
C ASN A 174 -14.44 -1.11 7.27
N SER A 175 -14.07 -1.13 5.98
CA SER A 175 -14.98 -1.44 4.86
C SER A 175 -15.26 -2.92 4.66
N GLY A 176 -14.51 -3.81 5.30
CA GLY A 176 -14.65 -5.25 5.14
C GLY A 176 -15.84 -5.82 5.91
N PRO A 177 -16.83 -6.48 5.26
CA PRO A 177 -17.92 -7.14 5.97
C PRO A 177 -17.42 -8.33 6.79
N ARG A 178 -18.06 -8.56 7.93
CA ARG A 178 -17.78 -9.68 8.83
C ARG A 178 -18.65 -10.89 8.53
N GLU A 179 -19.92 -10.67 8.24
CA GLU A 179 -20.93 -11.68 7.96
C GLU A 179 -21.55 -11.44 6.56
N ASP A 180 -21.89 -12.51 5.85
CA ASP A 180 -22.60 -12.47 4.56
C ASP A 180 -23.80 -13.42 4.60
N ALA A 181 -24.76 -13.24 3.69
CA ALA A 181 -25.90 -14.13 3.53
C ALA A 181 -25.73 -14.98 2.26
N THR A 182 -25.61 -16.30 2.41
CA THR A 182 -25.48 -17.23 1.27
C THR A 182 -26.83 -17.83 0.90
N ARG A 183 -27.04 -18.06 -0.39
CA ARG A 183 -28.23 -18.72 -0.93
C ARG A 183 -28.06 -20.23 -0.81
N ILE A 184 -28.85 -20.89 0.04
CA ILE A 184 -28.88 -22.36 0.18
C ILE A 184 -30.19 -22.89 -0.39
N GLY A 185 -30.09 -23.73 -1.41
CA GLY A 185 -31.23 -24.45 -1.98
C GLY A 185 -31.30 -25.87 -1.42
N SER A 186 -32.47 -26.29 -0.98
CA SER A 186 -32.75 -27.69 -0.63
C SER A 186 -34.17 -28.04 -1.05
N ALA A 187 -34.32 -29.14 -1.79
CA ALA A 187 -35.62 -29.67 -2.23
C ALA A 187 -36.60 -28.63 -2.84
N GLY A 188 -36.09 -27.71 -3.67
CA GLY A 188 -36.92 -26.73 -4.40
C GLY A 188 -37.22 -25.42 -3.65
N VAL A 189 -36.94 -25.34 -2.35
CA VAL A 189 -37.03 -24.09 -1.58
C VAL A 189 -35.65 -23.48 -1.43
N VAL A 190 -35.56 -22.16 -1.62
CA VAL A 190 -34.30 -21.44 -1.50
C VAL A 190 -34.40 -20.39 -0.41
N ARG A 191 -33.55 -20.55 0.61
CA ARG A 191 -33.45 -19.64 1.75
C ARG A 191 -32.06 -18.99 1.80
N ARG A 192 -31.97 -17.86 2.49
CA ARG A 192 -30.68 -17.24 2.82
C ARG A 192 -30.23 -17.75 4.19
N GLN A 193 -28.95 -18.02 4.33
CA GLN A 193 -28.32 -18.42 5.57
C GLN A 193 -27.15 -17.48 5.85
N ALA A 194 -27.08 -16.94 7.07
CA ALA A 194 -25.93 -16.17 7.54
C ALA A 194 -24.68 -17.06 7.64
N VAL A 195 -23.56 -16.58 7.11
CA VAL A 195 -22.24 -17.25 7.09
C VAL A 195 -21.13 -16.23 7.35
N ASP A 196 -20.13 -16.64 8.13
CA ASP A 196 -18.95 -15.82 8.41
C ASP A 196 -18.01 -15.70 7.20
N ILE A 197 -17.43 -14.52 7.00
CA ILE A 197 -16.55 -14.23 5.86
C ILE A 197 -15.07 -14.48 6.23
N SER A 198 -14.35 -15.17 5.33
CA SER A 198 -12.90 -15.37 5.46
C SER A 198 -12.10 -14.06 5.36
N PRO A 199 -10.95 -13.92 6.04
CA PRO A 199 -10.16 -12.69 6.05
C PRO A 199 -9.67 -12.27 4.65
N LEU A 200 -9.27 -13.22 3.81
CA LEU A 200 -8.88 -12.92 2.42
C LEU A 200 -10.05 -12.38 1.60
N ARG A 201 -11.27 -12.92 1.79
CA ARG A 201 -12.48 -12.44 1.12
C ARG A 201 -12.87 -11.06 1.63
N ARG A 202 -12.76 -10.80 2.95
CA ARG A 202 -13.01 -9.50 3.56
C ARG A 202 -12.19 -8.39 2.91
N VAL A 203 -10.87 -8.59 2.77
CA VAL A 203 -9.99 -7.61 2.11
C VAL A 203 -10.33 -7.43 0.63
N ASN A 204 -10.61 -8.53 -0.09
CA ASN A 204 -11.01 -8.44 -1.51
C ASN A 204 -12.32 -7.65 -1.68
N GLN A 205 -13.31 -7.90 -0.82
CA GLN A 205 -14.60 -7.22 -0.86
C GLN A 205 -14.45 -5.74 -0.52
N ALA A 206 -13.65 -5.40 0.50
CA ALA A 206 -13.38 -4.01 0.88
C ALA A 206 -12.78 -3.21 -0.29
N ILE A 207 -11.72 -3.72 -0.92
CA ILE A 207 -11.08 -3.07 -2.07
C ILE A 207 -12.05 -2.95 -3.25
N TYR A 208 -12.86 -3.98 -3.49
CA TYR A 208 -13.88 -3.94 -4.53
C TYR A 208 -14.92 -2.85 -4.28
N LEU A 209 -15.50 -2.78 -3.08
CA LEU A 209 -16.49 -1.77 -2.72
C LEU A 209 -15.94 -0.34 -2.80
N LEU A 210 -14.73 -0.10 -2.29
CA LEU A 210 -14.05 1.19 -2.37
C LEU A 210 -13.84 1.64 -3.83
N THR A 211 -13.35 0.75 -4.69
CA THR A 211 -13.09 1.09 -6.10
C THR A 211 -14.34 1.18 -6.95
N THR A 212 -15.43 0.51 -6.59
CA THR A 212 -16.74 0.67 -7.21
C THR A 212 -17.36 2.00 -6.82
N GLY A 213 -17.39 2.33 -5.52
CA GLY A 213 -17.91 3.60 -5.01
C GLY A 213 -17.17 4.83 -5.55
N ASN A 214 -15.84 4.75 -5.65
CA ASN A 214 -15.04 5.80 -6.28
C ASN A 214 -15.44 6.04 -7.75
N ARG A 215 -15.65 4.97 -8.52
CA ARG A 215 -16.05 5.09 -9.93
C ARG A 215 -17.43 5.66 -10.10
N GLU A 216 -18.39 5.20 -9.29
CA GLU A 216 -19.76 5.71 -9.30
C GLU A 216 -19.77 7.21 -8.97
N SER A 217 -18.96 7.63 -7.99
CA SER A 217 -18.86 9.03 -7.57
C SER A 217 -18.16 9.94 -8.60
N ALA A 218 -17.20 9.39 -9.35
CA ALA A 218 -16.48 10.12 -10.40
C ALA A 218 -17.22 10.13 -11.75
N PHE A 219 -18.22 9.26 -11.94
CA PHE A 219 -18.91 9.16 -13.23
C PHE A 219 -19.77 10.39 -13.50
N ARG A 220 -19.47 11.11 -14.59
CA ARG A 220 -20.13 12.36 -15.00
C ARG A 220 -20.06 13.48 -13.96
N ASN A 221 -19.07 13.43 -13.08
CA ASN A 221 -18.79 14.48 -12.10
C ASN A 221 -17.62 15.36 -12.57
N ILE A 222 -17.55 16.59 -12.06
CA ILE A 222 -16.44 17.52 -12.30
C ILE A 222 -15.20 17.09 -11.51
N LYS A 223 -15.41 16.50 -10.32
CA LYS A 223 -14.34 15.98 -9.46
C LYS A 223 -13.51 14.92 -10.17
N THR A 224 -12.19 14.98 -9.97
CA THR A 224 -11.29 13.99 -10.54
C THR A 224 -11.40 12.65 -9.79
N ILE A 225 -11.02 11.55 -10.45
CA ILE A 225 -11.02 10.22 -9.80
C ILE A 225 -10.08 10.18 -8.59
N ALA A 226 -9.01 10.98 -8.58
CA ALA A 226 -8.07 11.06 -7.46
C ALA A 226 -8.71 11.73 -6.23
N GLU A 227 -9.44 12.82 -6.42
CA GLU A 227 -10.20 13.50 -5.37
C GLU A 227 -11.31 12.60 -4.81
N CYS A 228 -12.12 11.99 -5.69
CA CYS A 228 -13.16 11.06 -5.27
C CYS A 228 -12.59 9.87 -4.49
N LEU A 229 -11.41 9.36 -4.88
CA LEU A 229 -10.74 8.28 -4.18
C LEU A 229 -10.27 8.72 -2.78
N ALA A 230 -9.69 9.91 -2.68
CA ALA A 230 -9.24 10.48 -1.41
C ALA A 230 -10.41 10.70 -0.45
N ASP A 231 -11.50 11.32 -0.93
CA ASP A 231 -12.73 11.52 -0.17
C ASP A 231 -13.31 10.19 0.35
N GLU A 232 -13.39 9.17 -0.52
CA GLU A 232 -13.91 7.84 -0.14
C GLU A 232 -13.03 7.16 0.91
N LEU A 233 -11.69 7.21 0.76
CA LEU A 233 -10.75 6.60 1.70
C LEU A 233 -10.78 7.29 3.07
N ILE A 234 -10.82 8.63 3.13
CA ILE A 234 -10.90 9.38 4.39
C ILE A 234 -12.21 9.06 5.12
N ASN A 235 -13.33 9.04 4.39
CA ASN A 235 -14.63 8.72 4.98
C ASN A 235 -14.71 7.27 5.47
N ALA A 236 -14.16 6.32 4.71
CA ALA A 236 -14.10 4.91 5.09
C ALA A 236 -13.18 4.68 6.31
N ALA A 237 -12.05 5.38 6.39
CA ALA A 237 -11.14 5.30 7.55
C ALA A 237 -11.82 5.79 8.83
N LYS A 238 -12.65 6.82 8.76
CA LYS A 238 -13.45 7.32 9.89
C LYS A 238 -14.67 6.43 10.22
N GLY A 239 -14.98 5.43 9.39
CA GLY A 239 -16.21 4.64 9.51
C GLY A 239 -17.49 5.45 9.24
N SER A 240 -17.37 6.53 8.46
CA SER A 240 -18.51 7.40 8.15
C SER A 240 -19.46 6.73 7.17
N SER A 241 -20.75 6.83 7.47
CA SER A 241 -21.84 6.40 6.61
C SER A 241 -21.94 7.23 5.33
N ASN A 242 -21.14 8.28 5.12
CA ASN A 242 -21.07 8.99 3.85
C ASN A 242 -20.40 8.16 2.73
N SER A 243 -19.47 7.28 3.11
CA SER A 243 -18.76 6.42 2.16
C SER A 243 -19.66 5.35 1.56
N TYR A 244 -19.48 5.05 0.28
CA TYR A 244 -20.22 3.98 -0.39
C TYR A 244 -19.86 2.62 0.20
N ALA A 245 -18.58 2.40 0.49
CA ALA A 245 -18.10 1.11 0.99
C ALA A 245 -18.72 0.74 2.35
N ILE A 246 -18.83 1.68 3.29
CA ILE A 246 -19.45 1.43 4.61
C ILE A 246 -20.96 1.21 4.46
N LYS A 247 -21.66 2.03 3.67
CA LYS A 247 -23.10 1.82 3.41
C LYS A 247 -23.39 0.40 2.91
N LYS A 248 -22.59 -0.09 1.95
CA LYS A 248 -22.76 -1.44 1.40
C LYS A 248 -22.36 -2.54 2.36
N LYS A 249 -21.31 -2.33 3.15
CA LYS A 249 -20.93 -3.26 4.21
C LYS A 249 -22.08 -3.42 5.22
N ASP A 250 -22.61 -2.32 5.73
CA ASP A 250 -23.68 -2.34 6.74
C ASP A 250 -24.98 -2.93 6.17
N GLU A 251 -25.27 -2.69 4.89
CA GLU A 251 -26.38 -3.33 4.18
C GLU A 251 -26.24 -4.86 4.15
N ILE A 252 -25.05 -5.38 3.82
CA ILE A 252 -24.75 -6.82 3.77
C ILE A 252 -24.86 -7.43 5.18
N GLU A 253 -24.25 -6.81 6.19
CA GLU A 253 -24.29 -7.31 7.57
C GLU A 253 -25.71 -7.28 8.15
N ARG A 254 -26.52 -6.27 7.80
CA ARG A 254 -27.94 -6.21 8.18
C ARG A 254 -28.74 -7.35 7.57
N VAL A 255 -28.52 -7.66 6.29
CA VAL A 255 -29.18 -8.79 5.62
C VAL A 255 -28.73 -10.12 6.23
N ALA A 256 -27.45 -10.28 6.56
CA ALA A 256 -26.96 -11.47 7.24
C ALA A 256 -27.64 -11.64 8.61
N LYS A 257 -27.70 -10.58 9.43
CA LYS A 257 -28.34 -10.59 10.75
C LYS A 257 -29.83 -10.97 10.70
N ALA A 258 -30.54 -10.56 9.63
CA ALA A 258 -31.95 -10.90 9.45
C ALA A 258 -32.20 -12.37 9.07
N ASN A 259 -31.18 -13.07 8.55
CA ASN A 259 -31.26 -14.46 8.11
C ASN A 259 -30.40 -15.40 8.97
N ARG A 260 -30.13 -14.98 10.21
CA ARG A 260 -29.52 -15.81 11.24
C ARG A 260 -30.60 -16.70 11.87
#